data_AF-A0A6C0IIN2-F1
#
_entry.id   AF-A0A6C0IIN2-F1
#
_cell.length_a   1.000
_cell.length_b   1.000
_cell.length_c   1.000
_cell.angle_alpha   90.00
_cell.angle_beta   90.00
_cell.angle_gamma   90.00
#
_symmetry.space_group_name_H-M   'P 1'
#
loop_
_entity.id
_entity.type
_entity.pdbx_description
1 polymer ?
#
loop_
_entity_poly.entity_id
_entity_poly.type
_entity_poly.pdbx_seq_one_letter_code
_entity_poly.pdbx_strand_id
1 'polypeptide(L)'
;MSYYITLFMGKQQTRKKYNKYNHSVCDNKMTFEDCELAILRQAVDVNEETKGKKIVNTAEIKSILKIVEDFLIKKKLMCYGGTAINNILPSYDQFYNRDAEIPDYDFYSPDALKDAKELTDIYYKHGYTDAEAKAGVHHGTYKVYVNFIPIADITQLEPSLYKSLFKETLLVAGIRYVPANFLRMGMYLELSRPAGDISRWEKVLKRLTLLNKHYPLKSGKCEEVDFQRKMSINDDMKSRIYFTVRDTLINNGVVFFGGHAYRLYSQYVSKEEAHSKINKHAPDFDVLSDDIHKTALIVQEQLQEIGATNIKSIEHPALGEILPKRVQIIVDDETIAFIYEPIACHNYNVINVKGNKVKVATVDTVLSFYLGFIYLNLPEYNVDRLLCMASYLFHVQEKNRLSQKGLLKRFNIECYGKQPTKESIRAEKASKYREIKKGSKQYEEWFLNYNPANIERLKLERKEKSKTREKKEEDKQNKTKKKSKFFLF
;
A
#
# COMPACT_ATOMS: atom_id res chain seq x y z
N MET A 1 36.72 48.15 -52.10
CA MET A 1 37.69 47.39 -51.27
C MET A 1 37.00 47.04 -49.96
N SER A 2 36.42 45.83 -49.91
CA SER A 2 35.82 45.25 -48.70
C SER A 2 36.81 44.22 -48.18
N TYR A 3 37.37 44.43 -46.99
CA TYR A 3 38.13 43.41 -46.28
C TYR A 3 37.40 43.06 -45.00
N TYR A 4 36.91 41.82 -44.96
CA TYR A 4 36.28 41.15 -43.84
C TYR A 4 37.26 41.07 -42.64
N ILE A 5 36.82 41.54 -41.47
CA ILE A 5 37.48 41.24 -40.19
C ILE A 5 36.78 40.02 -39.60
N THR A 6 37.44 38.87 -39.68
CA THR A 6 37.01 37.62 -39.04
C THR A 6 37.57 37.59 -37.61
N LEU A 7 36.74 37.90 -36.61
CA LEU A 7 37.08 37.69 -35.20
C LEU A 7 36.89 36.20 -34.85
N PHE A 8 37.99 35.47 -34.76
CA PHE A 8 38.03 34.13 -34.15
C PHE A 8 37.85 34.26 -32.64
N MET A 9 36.65 33.94 -32.13
CA MET A 9 36.45 33.71 -30.70
C MET A 9 36.97 32.31 -30.35
N GLY A 10 38.10 32.26 -29.65
CA GLY A 10 38.71 31.02 -29.17
C GLY A 10 37.79 30.26 -28.21
N LYS A 11 37.61 28.96 -28.46
CA LYS A 11 36.96 28.02 -27.54
C LYS A 11 37.71 28.00 -26.21
N GLN A 12 37.05 28.41 -25.12
CA GLN A 12 37.54 28.15 -23.77
C GLN A 12 37.66 26.64 -23.56
N GLN A 13 38.90 26.14 -23.47
CA GLN A 13 39.18 24.79 -23.02
C GLN A 13 38.85 24.69 -21.53
N THR A 14 37.79 23.95 -21.21
CA THR A 14 37.47 23.56 -19.83
C THR A 14 38.62 22.70 -19.29
N ARG A 15 39.35 23.19 -18.28
CA ARG A 15 40.36 22.43 -17.54
C ARG A 15 39.73 21.13 -17.03
N LYS A 16 40.17 19.97 -17.54
CA LYS A 16 39.82 18.65 -17.00
C LYS A 16 40.22 18.62 -15.52
N LYS A 17 39.25 18.48 -14.61
CA LYS A 17 39.53 18.26 -13.19
C LYS A 17 40.33 16.95 -13.07
N TYR A 18 41.54 17.05 -12.49
CA TYR A 18 42.37 15.88 -12.19
C TYR A 18 41.65 14.97 -11.21
N ASN A 19 41.40 13.71 -11.58
CA ASN A 19 40.80 12.71 -10.71
C ASN A 19 41.91 11.85 -10.08
N LYS A 20 42.05 11.91 -8.76
CA LYS A 20 43.07 11.21 -7.94
C LYS A 20 43.14 9.71 -8.25
N TYR A 21 41.99 9.09 -8.53
CA TYR A 21 41.87 7.65 -8.72
C TYR A 21 41.81 7.23 -10.20
N ASN A 22 41.81 8.19 -11.14
CA ASN A 22 41.72 7.96 -12.58
C ASN A 22 40.62 6.96 -13.00
N HIS A 23 39.51 6.90 -12.25
CA HIS A 23 38.38 6.02 -12.48
C HIS A 23 37.07 6.82 -12.52
N SER A 24 36.18 6.50 -13.45
CA SER A 24 35.02 7.34 -13.79
C SER A 24 33.98 7.48 -12.67
N VAL A 25 33.85 6.49 -11.80
CA VAL A 25 32.93 6.51 -10.65
C VAL A 25 33.53 7.01 -9.35
N CYS A 26 34.84 7.30 -9.33
CA CYS A 26 35.51 7.82 -8.14
C CYS A 26 35.66 9.34 -8.22
N ASP A 27 35.60 10.03 -7.08
CA ASP A 27 35.92 11.46 -6.99
C ASP A 27 37.05 11.72 -5.98
N ASN A 28 37.60 12.94 -6.02
CA ASN A 28 38.77 13.30 -5.19
C ASN A 28 38.49 13.36 -3.68
N LYS A 29 37.22 13.33 -3.26
CA LYS A 29 36.80 13.37 -1.85
C LYS A 29 36.66 11.97 -1.25
N MET A 30 36.62 10.93 -2.08
CA MET A 30 36.56 9.54 -1.64
C MET A 30 37.88 9.09 -1.01
N THR A 31 37.81 8.17 -0.05
CA THR A 31 38.95 7.36 0.39
C THR A 31 39.30 6.29 -0.65
N PHE A 32 40.43 5.59 -0.47
CA PHE A 32 40.78 4.49 -1.38
C PHE A 32 39.73 3.37 -1.31
N GLU A 33 39.32 3.04 -0.09
CA GLU A 33 38.31 2.04 0.23
C GLU A 33 36.93 2.42 -0.33
N ASP A 34 36.53 3.70 -0.25
CA ASP A 34 35.28 4.18 -0.87
C ASP A 34 35.30 4.05 -2.40
N CYS A 35 36.45 4.35 -3.02
CA CYS A 35 36.62 4.22 -4.46
C CYS A 35 36.60 2.74 -4.89
N GLU A 36 37.27 1.86 -4.15
CA GLU A 36 37.23 0.41 -4.38
C GLU A 36 35.80 -0.13 -4.27
N LEU A 37 35.04 0.29 -3.25
CA LEU A 37 33.65 -0.11 -3.08
C LEU A 37 32.74 0.45 -4.18
N ALA A 38 32.98 1.68 -4.65
CA ALA A 38 32.25 2.27 -5.77
C ALA A 38 32.51 1.50 -7.09
N ILE A 39 33.75 1.08 -7.33
CA ILE A 39 34.13 0.22 -8.47
C ILE A 39 33.42 -1.14 -8.37
N LEU A 40 33.45 -1.78 -7.19
CA LEU A 40 32.76 -3.05 -6.96
C LEU A 40 31.25 -2.92 -7.23
N ARG A 41 30.61 -1.87 -6.68
CA ARG A 41 29.18 -1.59 -6.92
C ARG A 41 28.87 -1.45 -8.41
N GLN A 42 29.66 -0.66 -9.13
CA GLN A 42 29.51 -0.51 -10.58
C GLN A 42 29.67 -1.85 -11.32
N ALA A 43 30.65 -2.66 -10.92
CA ALA A 43 30.88 -3.97 -11.52
C ALA A 43 29.71 -4.95 -11.25
N VAL A 44 29.12 -4.91 -10.05
CA VAL A 44 27.91 -5.66 -9.71
C VAL A 44 26.75 -5.22 -10.60
N ASP A 45 26.48 -3.91 -10.69
CA ASP A 45 25.39 -3.36 -11.50
C ASP A 45 25.51 -3.78 -12.98
N VAL A 46 26.71 -3.64 -13.57
CA VAL A 46 26.98 -4.03 -14.97
C VAL A 46 26.81 -5.54 -15.18
N ASN A 47 27.25 -6.37 -14.23
CA ASN A 47 27.13 -7.82 -14.32
C ASN A 47 25.69 -8.29 -14.19
N GLU A 48 24.93 -7.72 -13.25
CA GLU A 48 23.51 -8.00 -13.06
C GLU A 48 22.71 -7.58 -14.31
N GLU A 49 22.95 -6.38 -14.84
CA GLU A 49 22.31 -5.91 -16.07
C GLU A 49 22.61 -6.81 -17.27
N THR A 50 23.88 -7.21 -17.45
CA THR A 50 24.30 -8.06 -18.56
C THR A 50 23.68 -9.47 -18.47
N LYS A 51 23.64 -10.06 -17.28
CA LYS A 51 23.01 -11.37 -17.06
C LYS A 51 21.49 -11.27 -17.26
N GLY A 52 20.88 -10.24 -16.69
CA GLY A 52 19.47 -9.94 -16.82
C GLY A 52 19.02 -9.83 -18.28
N LYS A 53 19.76 -9.06 -19.09
CA LYS A 53 19.50 -8.92 -20.54
C LYS A 53 19.48 -10.23 -21.29
N LYS A 54 20.36 -11.18 -20.92
CA LYS A 54 20.40 -12.50 -21.57
C LYS A 54 19.17 -13.35 -21.22
N ILE A 55 18.65 -13.22 -20.00
CA ILE A 55 17.50 -13.99 -19.53
C ILE A 55 16.19 -13.41 -20.09
N VAL A 56 15.98 -12.09 -19.92
CA VAL A 56 14.76 -11.39 -20.34
C VAL A 56 14.51 -11.50 -21.85
N ASN A 57 15.58 -11.50 -22.65
CA ASN A 57 15.45 -11.52 -24.11
C ASN A 57 15.14 -12.90 -24.72
N THR A 58 15.03 -13.95 -23.91
CA THR A 58 14.61 -15.26 -24.39
C THR A 58 13.15 -15.21 -24.88
N ALA A 59 12.85 -15.95 -25.95
CA ALA A 59 11.49 -16.02 -26.51
C ALA A 59 10.48 -16.54 -25.47
N GLU A 60 10.93 -17.43 -24.58
CA GLU A 60 10.14 -17.99 -23.50
C GLU A 60 9.67 -16.93 -22.51
N ILE A 61 10.59 -16.10 -21.97
CA ILE A 61 10.24 -15.04 -21.02
C ILE A 61 9.32 -14.00 -21.66
N LYS A 62 9.59 -13.61 -22.91
CA LYS A 62 8.71 -12.70 -23.66
C LYS A 62 7.29 -13.25 -23.80
N SER A 63 7.16 -14.55 -24.06
CA SER A 63 5.86 -15.24 -24.11
C SER A 63 5.16 -15.22 -22.74
N ILE A 64 5.89 -15.51 -21.66
CA ILE A 64 5.34 -15.50 -20.29
C ILE A 64 4.80 -14.11 -19.91
N LEU A 65 5.58 -13.06 -20.18
CA LEU A 65 5.20 -11.68 -19.90
C LEU A 65 3.98 -11.24 -20.73
N LYS A 66 3.95 -11.61 -22.01
CA LYS A 66 2.80 -11.32 -22.87
C LYS A 66 1.50 -11.93 -22.34
N ILE A 67 1.55 -13.18 -21.83
CA ILE A 67 0.36 -13.85 -21.29
C ILE A 67 -0.23 -13.09 -20.09
N VAL A 68 0.60 -12.64 -19.15
CA VAL A 68 0.10 -11.87 -17.99
C VAL A 68 -0.40 -10.48 -18.41
N GLU A 69 0.27 -9.82 -19.34
CA GLU A 69 -0.17 -8.53 -19.88
C GLU A 69 -1.53 -8.65 -20.60
N ASP A 70 -1.71 -9.66 -21.46
CA ASP A 70 -2.96 -9.95 -22.15
C ASP A 70 -4.08 -10.29 -21.13
N PHE A 71 -3.75 -11.02 -20.07
CA PHE A 71 -4.68 -11.32 -18.97
C PHE A 71 -5.13 -10.05 -18.25
N LEU A 72 -4.20 -9.17 -17.86
CA LEU A 72 -4.46 -7.88 -17.23
C LEU A 72 -5.40 -7.02 -18.08
N ILE A 73 -5.12 -6.90 -19.38
CA ILE A 73 -5.92 -6.13 -20.33
C ILE A 73 -7.34 -6.70 -20.44
N LYS A 74 -7.45 -8.02 -20.66
CA LYS A 74 -8.74 -8.71 -20.86
C LYS A 74 -9.62 -8.62 -19.61
N LYS A 75 -9.05 -8.86 -18.44
CA LYS A 75 -9.74 -8.87 -17.15
C LYS A 75 -9.92 -7.47 -16.57
N LYS A 76 -9.26 -6.46 -17.17
CA LYS A 76 -9.24 -5.06 -16.76
C LYS A 76 -8.71 -4.87 -15.33
N LEU A 77 -7.73 -5.69 -14.94
CA LEU A 77 -7.13 -5.66 -13.59
C LEU A 77 -6.20 -4.45 -13.42
N MET A 78 -6.06 -3.98 -12.18
CA MET A 78 -5.36 -2.73 -11.88
C MET A 78 -4.01 -2.99 -11.23
N CYS A 79 -2.92 -2.68 -11.92
CA CYS A 79 -1.57 -2.79 -11.38
C CYS A 79 -1.29 -1.74 -10.30
N TYR A 80 -0.51 -2.11 -9.29
CA TYR A 80 -0.01 -1.23 -8.23
C TYR A 80 1.49 -1.47 -7.97
N GLY A 81 2.04 -0.88 -6.91
CA GLY A 81 3.41 -1.17 -6.48
C GLY A 81 4.50 -0.49 -7.32
N GLY A 82 5.71 -1.03 -7.25
CA GLY A 82 6.88 -0.45 -7.91
C GLY A 82 6.76 -0.44 -9.43
N THR A 83 6.32 -1.56 -9.99
CA THR A 83 6.11 -1.74 -11.43
C THR A 83 5.06 -0.75 -11.96
N ALA A 84 3.96 -0.55 -11.22
CA ALA A 84 2.97 0.45 -11.60
C ALA A 84 3.54 1.88 -11.61
N ILE A 85 4.25 2.28 -10.55
CA ILE A 85 4.87 3.62 -10.48
C ILE A 85 5.84 3.78 -11.66
N ASN A 86 6.69 2.80 -11.93
CA ASN A 86 7.63 2.85 -13.04
C ASN A 86 6.90 3.05 -14.38
N ASN A 87 5.86 2.27 -14.63
CA ASN A 87 5.22 2.19 -15.94
C ASN A 87 4.38 3.42 -16.30
N ILE A 88 3.91 4.17 -15.31
CA ILE A 88 3.19 5.44 -15.55
C ILE A 88 4.14 6.64 -15.71
N LEU A 89 5.44 6.48 -15.41
CA LEU A 89 6.42 7.55 -15.61
C LEU A 89 6.85 7.65 -17.08
N PRO A 90 7.24 8.85 -17.54
CA PRO A 90 7.94 9.00 -18.82
C PRO A 90 9.20 8.13 -18.87
N SER A 91 9.52 7.58 -20.04
CA SER A 91 10.60 6.61 -20.22
C SER A 91 11.96 7.05 -19.66
N TYR A 92 12.28 8.34 -19.72
CA TYR A 92 13.55 8.90 -19.22
C TYR A 92 13.66 8.98 -17.68
N ASP A 93 12.54 8.87 -16.96
CA ASP A 93 12.50 8.86 -15.49
C ASP A 93 12.03 7.49 -14.93
N GLN A 94 11.92 6.47 -15.78
CA GLN A 94 11.71 5.09 -15.37
C GLN A 94 12.97 4.56 -14.66
N PHE A 95 12.76 3.86 -13.54
CA PHE A 95 13.81 3.36 -12.67
C PHE A 95 13.98 1.84 -12.71
N TYR A 96 13.17 1.13 -13.49
CA TYR A 96 13.37 -0.28 -13.82
C TYR A 96 13.79 -0.44 -15.28
N ASN A 97 14.80 -1.27 -15.52
CA ASN A 97 15.26 -1.59 -16.86
C ASN A 97 14.54 -2.83 -17.38
N ARG A 98 13.48 -2.64 -18.17
CA ARG A 98 12.70 -3.76 -18.75
C ARG A 98 13.48 -4.65 -19.72
N ASP A 99 14.63 -4.20 -20.22
CA ASP A 99 15.48 -5.02 -21.06
C ASP A 99 16.37 -5.96 -20.24
N ALA A 100 16.55 -5.68 -18.95
CA ALA A 100 17.43 -6.42 -18.04
C ALA A 100 16.69 -7.12 -16.89
N GLU A 101 15.52 -6.63 -16.48
CA GLU A 101 14.77 -7.12 -15.34
C GLU A 101 13.41 -7.70 -15.78
N ILE A 102 13.07 -8.87 -15.27
CA ILE A 102 11.72 -9.44 -15.42
C ILE A 102 10.80 -8.68 -14.47
N PRO A 103 9.76 -7.98 -14.95
CA PRO A 103 8.83 -7.29 -14.07
C PRO A 103 8.00 -8.30 -13.27
N ASP A 104 7.94 -8.11 -11.96
CA ASP A 104 6.93 -8.72 -11.10
C ASP A 104 5.66 -7.87 -11.18
N TYR A 105 4.55 -8.45 -11.63
CA TYR A 105 3.29 -7.75 -11.79
C TYR A 105 2.46 -7.84 -10.50
N ASP A 106 2.50 -6.77 -9.70
CA ASP A 106 1.57 -6.54 -8.60
C ASP A 106 0.25 -5.96 -9.13
N PHE A 107 -0.89 -6.63 -8.91
CA PHE A 107 -2.20 -6.08 -9.29
C PHE A 107 -3.36 -6.47 -8.36
N TYR A 108 -4.32 -5.57 -8.26
CA TYR A 108 -5.56 -5.79 -7.53
C TYR A 108 -6.59 -6.53 -8.39
N SER A 109 -7.34 -7.42 -7.74
CA SER A 109 -8.52 -8.07 -8.30
C SER A 109 -9.66 -8.10 -7.28
N PRO A 110 -10.93 -7.94 -7.72
CA PRO A 110 -12.09 -8.17 -6.86
C PRO A 110 -12.39 -9.65 -6.61
N ASP A 111 -11.71 -10.58 -7.31
CA ASP A 111 -11.80 -12.04 -7.12
C ASP A 111 -10.42 -12.69 -7.30
N ALA A 112 -9.48 -12.29 -6.43
CA ALA A 112 -8.06 -12.57 -6.59
C ALA A 112 -7.73 -14.08 -6.59
N LEU A 113 -8.44 -14.87 -5.78
CA LEU A 113 -8.26 -16.32 -5.72
C LEU A 113 -8.58 -16.99 -7.06
N LYS A 114 -9.71 -16.59 -7.66
CA LYS A 114 -10.16 -17.13 -8.95
C LYS A 114 -9.24 -16.69 -10.07
N ASP A 115 -8.88 -15.41 -10.09
CA ASP A 115 -8.01 -14.86 -11.13
C ASP A 115 -6.60 -15.47 -11.08
N ALA A 116 -6.07 -15.79 -9.89
CA ALA A 116 -4.81 -16.51 -9.74
C ALA A 116 -4.88 -17.90 -10.37
N LYS A 117 -5.93 -18.67 -10.07
CA LYS A 117 -6.15 -19.99 -10.67
C LYS A 117 -6.32 -19.91 -12.19
N GLU A 118 -7.10 -18.94 -12.68
CA GLU A 118 -7.34 -18.73 -14.11
C GLU A 118 -6.04 -18.41 -14.85
N LEU A 119 -5.20 -17.52 -14.31
CA LEU A 119 -3.91 -17.18 -14.90
C LEU A 119 -2.97 -18.40 -14.94
N THR A 120 -2.90 -19.17 -13.85
CA THR A 120 -2.13 -20.42 -13.83
C THR A 120 -2.64 -21.45 -14.84
N ASP A 121 -3.96 -21.59 -15.01
CA ASP A 121 -4.55 -22.47 -16.03
C ASP A 121 -4.21 -22.01 -17.46
N ILE A 122 -4.15 -20.70 -17.71
CA ILE A 122 -3.73 -20.16 -19.00
C ILE A 122 -2.28 -20.55 -19.28
N TYR A 123 -1.37 -20.39 -18.33
CA TYR A 123 0.02 -20.84 -18.49
C TYR A 123 0.12 -22.34 -18.77
N TYR A 124 -0.60 -23.16 -17.99
CA TYR A 124 -0.62 -24.60 -18.21
C TYR A 124 -1.08 -24.98 -19.63
N LYS A 125 -2.13 -24.34 -20.13
CA LYS A 125 -2.63 -24.53 -21.51
C LYS A 125 -1.64 -24.11 -22.60
N HIS A 126 -0.72 -23.20 -22.29
CA HIS A 126 0.37 -22.80 -23.18
C HIS A 126 1.60 -23.72 -23.09
N GLY A 127 1.53 -24.81 -22.32
CA GLY A 127 2.57 -25.83 -22.21
C GLY A 127 3.52 -25.67 -21.02
N TYR A 128 3.31 -24.66 -20.15
CA TYR A 128 4.12 -24.48 -18.95
C TYR A 128 3.66 -25.42 -17.83
N THR A 129 4.33 -26.57 -17.68
CA THR A 129 3.97 -27.59 -16.68
C THR A 129 4.33 -27.19 -15.25
N ASP A 130 5.36 -26.36 -15.08
CA ASP A 130 5.77 -25.79 -13.79
C ASP A 130 5.08 -24.43 -13.54
N ALA A 131 3.77 -24.37 -13.81
CA ALA A 131 2.91 -23.24 -13.47
C ALA A 131 2.16 -23.53 -12.16
N GLU A 132 2.27 -22.61 -11.20
CA GLU A 132 1.61 -22.75 -9.89
C GLU A 132 1.10 -21.42 -9.33
N ALA A 133 0.01 -21.49 -8.58
CA ALA A 133 -0.54 -20.39 -7.80
C ALA A 133 -0.48 -20.75 -6.31
N LYS A 134 0.09 -19.87 -5.48
CA LYS A 134 0.27 -20.07 -4.04
C LYS A 134 -0.26 -18.90 -3.23
N ALA A 135 -0.72 -19.15 -2.01
CA ALA A 135 -1.03 -18.06 -1.09
C ALA A 135 0.26 -17.29 -0.72
N GLY A 136 0.22 -15.96 -0.86
CA GLY A 136 1.28 -15.04 -0.47
C GLY A 136 1.40 -14.93 1.05
N VAL A 137 2.34 -14.11 1.55
CA VAL A 137 2.55 -13.94 3.00
C VAL A 137 1.32 -13.34 3.68
N HIS A 138 0.72 -12.33 3.07
CA HIS A 138 -0.50 -11.68 3.53
C HIS A 138 -1.73 -12.42 3.01
N HIS A 139 -2.75 -12.57 3.86
CA HIS A 139 -4.02 -13.16 3.47
C HIS A 139 -4.68 -12.34 2.35
N GLY A 140 -5.26 -13.01 1.35
CA GLY A 140 -5.87 -12.35 0.19
C GLY A 140 -4.90 -11.97 -0.93
N THR A 141 -3.59 -12.18 -0.78
CA THR A 141 -2.60 -12.07 -1.87
C THR A 141 -2.19 -13.45 -2.35
N TYR A 142 -2.14 -13.66 -3.66
CA TYR A 142 -1.75 -14.91 -4.29
C TYR A 142 -0.60 -14.67 -5.28
N LYS A 143 0.39 -15.57 -5.27
CA LYS A 143 1.58 -15.50 -6.12
C LYS A 143 1.46 -16.53 -7.23
N VAL A 144 1.63 -16.11 -8.48
CA VAL A 144 1.71 -17.00 -9.65
C VAL A 144 3.17 -17.15 -10.07
N TYR A 145 3.63 -18.39 -10.13
CA TYR A 145 4.95 -18.76 -10.61
C TYR A 145 4.84 -19.52 -11.92
N VAL A 146 5.79 -19.29 -12.82
CA VAL A 146 5.95 -20.04 -14.06
C VAL A 146 7.42 -20.42 -14.18
N ASN A 147 7.71 -21.71 -14.30
CA ASN A 147 9.08 -22.23 -14.34
C ASN A 147 9.94 -21.70 -13.17
N PHE A 148 9.33 -21.68 -11.97
CA PHE A 148 9.91 -21.18 -10.71
C PHE A 148 10.22 -19.67 -10.67
N ILE A 149 9.85 -18.92 -11.71
CA ILE A 149 9.97 -17.47 -11.76
C ILE A 149 8.68 -16.84 -11.21
N PRO A 150 8.73 -15.91 -10.24
CA PRO A 150 7.56 -15.16 -9.82
C PRO A 150 7.13 -14.20 -10.94
N ILE A 151 5.89 -14.34 -11.40
CA ILE A 151 5.35 -13.55 -12.50
C ILE A 151 4.36 -12.48 -12.01
N ALA A 152 3.55 -12.83 -11.02
CA ALA A 152 2.50 -11.93 -10.54
C ALA A 152 2.14 -12.14 -9.07
N ASP A 153 1.85 -11.02 -8.42
CA ASP A 153 1.19 -10.92 -7.11
C ASP A 153 -0.22 -10.35 -7.31
N ILE A 154 -1.23 -11.15 -6.96
CA ILE A 154 -2.64 -10.84 -7.18
C ILE A 154 -3.29 -10.62 -5.83
N THR A 155 -3.63 -9.38 -5.52
CA THR A 155 -4.17 -9.00 -4.22
C THR A 155 -5.67 -8.74 -4.28
N GLN A 156 -6.41 -9.35 -3.36
CA GLN A 156 -7.83 -9.11 -3.18
C GLN A 156 -8.07 -7.66 -2.80
N LEU A 157 -8.95 -7.00 -3.53
CA LEU A 157 -9.46 -5.68 -3.19
C LEU A 157 -10.98 -5.76 -2.99
N GLU A 158 -11.50 -5.01 -2.02
CA GLU A 158 -12.95 -4.96 -1.80
C GLU A 158 -13.65 -4.41 -3.05
N PRO A 159 -14.75 -5.03 -3.54
CA PRO A 159 -15.38 -4.66 -4.80
C PRO A 159 -15.82 -3.19 -4.92
N SER A 160 -16.34 -2.57 -3.85
CA SER A 160 -16.75 -1.16 -3.86
C SER A 160 -15.55 -0.22 -4.01
N LEU A 161 -14.46 -0.50 -3.29
CA LEU A 161 -13.19 0.22 -3.41
C LEU A 161 -12.56 0.02 -4.79
N TYR A 162 -12.57 -1.21 -5.30
CA TYR A 162 -12.11 -1.50 -6.66
C TYR A 162 -12.86 -0.66 -7.69
N LYS A 163 -14.19 -0.57 -7.58
CA LYS A 163 -15.04 0.23 -8.46
C LYS A 163 -14.72 1.72 -8.36
N SER A 164 -14.45 2.25 -7.17
CA SER A 164 -14.05 3.65 -6.97
C SER A 164 -12.72 3.95 -7.67
N LEU A 165 -11.69 3.15 -7.41
CA LEU A 165 -10.37 3.31 -8.05
C LEU A 165 -10.44 3.15 -9.58
N PHE A 166 -11.28 2.23 -10.05
CA PHE A 166 -11.42 1.95 -11.48
C PHE A 166 -11.79 3.18 -12.31
N LYS A 167 -12.55 4.12 -11.73
CA LYS A 167 -12.97 5.36 -12.41
C LYS A 167 -11.81 6.30 -12.74
N GLU A 168 -10.73 6.22 -11.98
CA GLU A 168 -9.58 7.14 -12.06
C GLU A 168 -8.30 6.43 -12.53
N THR A 169 -8.42 5.20 -13.06
CA THR A 169 -7.25 4.42 -13.50
C THR A 169 -6.46 5.14 -14.57
N LEU A 170 -5.14 5.01 -14.47
CA LEU A 170 -4.23 5.41 -15.53
C LEU A 170 -4.12 4.26 -16.53
N LEU A 171 -4.20 4.56 -17.83
CA LEU A 171 -4.12 3.56 -18.90
C LEU A 171 -2.82 3.75 -19.68
N VAL A 172 -1.96 2.72 -19.70
CA VAL A 172 -0.74 2.71 -20.52
C VAL A 172 -0.70 1.40 -21.30
N ALA A 173 -0.64 1.49 -22.63
CA ALA A 173 -0.65 0.33 -23.53
C ALA A 173 -1.79 -0.68 -23.26
N GLY A 174 -2.96 -0.19 -22.83
CA GLY A 174 -4.13 -1.03 -22.51
C GLY A 174 -4.15 -1.61 -21.10
N ILE A 175 -3.02 -1.58 -20.37
CA ILE A 175 -2.94 -2.01 -18.96
C ILE A 175 -3.40 -0.87 -18.06
N ARG A 176 -4.20 -1.21 -17.04
CA ARG A 176 -4.69 -0.26 -16.04
C ARG A 176 -3.78 -0.23 -14.83
N TYR A 177 -3.51 0.97 -14.36
CA TYR A 177 -2.76 1.23 -13.14
C TYR A 177 -3.66 1.98 -12.16
N VAL A 178 -3.52 1.69 -10.87
CA VAL A 178 -4.23 2.44 -9.83
C VAL A 178 -3.88 3.94 -9.90
N PRO A 179 -4.80 4.83 -9.49
CA PRO A 179 -4.58 6.27 -9.62
C PRO A 179 -3.32 6.73 -8.87
N ALA A 180 -2.67 7.80 -9.35
CA ALA A 180 -1.44 8.31 -8.75
C ALA A 180 -1.59 8.66 -7.26
N ASN A 181 -2.76 9.18 -6.84
CA ASN A 181 -3.04 9.46 -5.44
C ASN A 181 -3.07 8.18 -4.58
N PHE A 182 -3.50 7.04 -5.13
CA PHE A 182 -3.48 5.76 -4.44
C PHE A 182 -2.06 5.17 -4.34
N LEU A 183 -1.24 5.30 -5.39
CA LEU A 183 0.19 4.95 -5.33
C LEU A 183 0.90 5.82 -4.28
N ARG A 184 0.58 7.11 -4.24
CA ARG A 184 1.11 8.06 -3.26
C ARG A 184 0.71 7.67 -1.83
N MET A 185 -0.55 7.28 -1.61
CA MET A 185 -1.02 6.75 -0.33
C MET A 185 -0.15 5.59 0.15
N GLY A 186 0.08 4.58 -0.68
CA GLY A 186 0.89 3.42 -0.32
C GLY A 186 2.34 3.79 0.06
N MET A 187 2.93 4.78 -0.62
CA MET A 187 4.26 5.26 -0.27
C MET A 187 4.30 6.01 1.06
N TYR A 188 3.32 6.87 1.34
CA TYR A 188 3.22 7.51 2.65
C TYR A 188 2.94 6.52 3.77
N LEU A 189 2.15 5.47 3.49
CA LEU A 189 1.89 4.39 4.43
C LEU A 189 3.19 3.72 4.87
N GLU A 190 4.07 3.36 3.94
CA GLU A 190 5.38 2.77 4.23
C GLU A 190 6.26 3.73 5.06
N LEU A 191 6.33 5.02 4.69
CA LEU A 191 7.11 6.03 5.41
C LEU A 191 6.55 6.35 6.81
N SER A 192 5.27 6.09 7.04
CA SER A 192 4.60 6.31 8.31
C SER A 192 4.76 5.16 9.33
N ARG A 193 5.33 4.01 8.92
CA ARG A 193 5.41 2.78 9.73
C ARG A 193 6.85 2.45 10.15
N PRO A 194 7.39 3.08 11.22
CA PRO A 194 8.78 2.88 11.64
C PRO A 194 9.06 1.48 12.22
N ALA A 195 8.03 0.77 12.69
CA ALA A 195 8.15 -0.63 13.11
C ALA A 195 8.01 -1.62 11.93
N GLY A 196 7.73 -1.13 10.71
CA GLY A 196 7.65 -1.92 9.48
C GLY A 196 9.02 -2.17 8.85
N ASP A 197 9.05 -2.40 7.54
CA ASP A 197 10.30 -2.64 6.80
C ASP A 197 10.99 -1.34 6.37
N ILE A 198 11.71 -0.72 7.32
CA ILE A 198 12.41 0.55 7.11
C ILE A 198 13.54 0.48 6.07
N SER A 199 14.01 -0.72 5.70
CA SER A 199 15.01 -0.91 4.63
C SER A 199 14.50 -0.39 3.28
N ARG A 200 13.18 -0.19 3.15
CA ARG A 200 12.51 0.29 1.95
C ARG A 200 12.40 1.80 1.87
N TRP A 201 12.61 2.53 2.97
CA TRP A 201 12.29 3.96 3.03
C TRP A 201 13.04 4.80 1.99
N GLU A 202 14.31 4.50 1.75
CA GLU A 202 15.11 5.21 0.74
C GLU A 202 14.50 5.06 -0.66
N LYS A 203 14.22 3.81 -1.08
CA LYS A 203 13.62 3.56 -2.39
C LYS A 203 12.20 4.13 -2.49
N VAL A 204 11.42 4.08 -1.42
CA VAL A 204 10.06 4.64 -1.36
C VAL A 204 10.11 6.16 -1.54
N LEU A 205 10.99 6.87 -0.82
CA LEU A 205 11.10 8.33 -0.91
C LEU A 205 11.57 8.80 -2.30
N LYS A 206 12.53 8.09 -2.91
CA LYS A 206 12.96 8.35 -4.30
C LYS A 206 11.80 8.23 -5.29
N ARG A 207 11.03 7.14 -5.20
CA ARG A 207 9.85 6.91 -6.05
C ARG A 207 8.74 7.93 -5.82
N LEU A 208 8.48 8.28 -4.56
CA LEU A 208 7.52 9.31 -4.20
C LEU A 208 7.89 10.67 -4.80
N THR A 209 9.18 11.01 -4.79
CA THR A 209 9.68 12.25 -5.40
C THR A 209 9.46 12.27 -6.91
N LEU A 210 9.76 11.17 -7.61
CA LEU A 210 9.47 11.03 -9.04
C LEU A 210 7.97 11.10 -9.34
N LEU A 211 7.15 10.40 -8.55
CA LEU A 211 5.70 10.43 -8.72
C LEU A 211 5.16 11.85 -8.54
N ASN A 212 5.60 12.58 -7.51
CA ASN A 212 5.15 13.95 -7.25
C ASN A 212 5.59 14.93 -8.35
N LYS A 213 6.75 14.69 -8.98
CA LYS A 213 7.24 15.50 -10.10
C LYS A 213 6.33 15.39 -11.33
N HIS A 214 5.88 14.18 -11.68
CA HIS A 214 5.10 13.93 -12.90
C HIS A 214 3.59 13.92 -12.68
N TYR A 215 3.17 13.55 -11.48
CA TYR A 215 1.79 13.50 -11.02
C TYR A 215 1.70 14.33 -9.74
N PRO A 216 1.74 15.67 -9.82
CA PRO A 216 1.61 16.51 -8.64
C PRO A 216 0.24 16.29 -7.98
N LEU A 217 0.18 16.43 -6.66
CA LEU A 217 -1.08 16.36 -5.93
C LEU A 217 -1.94 17.57 -6.30
N LYS A 218 -3.01 17.33 -7.06
CA LYS A 218 -3.97 18.36 -7.47
C LYS A 218 -5.16 18.34 -6.51
N SER A 219 -5.61 19.51 -6.10
CA SER A 219 -6.83 19.72 -5.33
C SER A 219 -7.67 20.80 -6.01
N GLY A 220 -8.94 20.53 -6.28
CA GLY A 220 -9.87 21.49 -6.87
C GLY A 220 -10.57 22.36 -5.82
N LYS A 221 -10.96 23.59 -6.21
CA LYS A 221 -11.87 24.49 -5.47
C LYS A 221 -11.64 24.62 -3.95
N CYS A 222 -10.39 24.59 -3.49
CA CYS A 222 -10.13 24.64 -2.06
C CYS A 222 -10.56 25.94 -1.38
N GLU A 223 -10.85 27.01 -2.12
CA GLU A 223 -11.40 28.26 -1.61
C GLU A 223 -12.86 28.13 -1.16
N GLU A 224 -13.60 27.19 -1.74
CA GLU A 224 -15.03 26.94 -1.46
C GLU A 224 -15.24 25.86 -0.38
N VAL A 225 -14.15 25.31 0.18
CA VAL A 225 -14.19 24.12 1.05
C VAL A 225 -13.64 24.42 2.44
N ASP A 226 -14.49 24.20 3.45
CA ASP A 226 -14.10 24.25 4.86
C ASP A 226 -13.37 22.97 5.28
N PHE A 227 -12.27 23.11 6.03
CA PHE A 227 -11.50 21.95 6.52
C PHE A 227 -12.12 21.28 7.74
N GLN A 228 -13.08 21.91 8.40
CA GLN A 228 -13.84 21.30 9.48
C GLN A 228 -15.29 21.12 9.05
N ARG A 229 -15.93 20.06 9.55
CA ARG A 229 -17.35 19.82 9.35
C ARG A 229 -18.15 21.02 9.86
N LYS A 230 -19.14 21.45 9.07
CA LYS A 230 -20.11 22.47 9.52
C LYS A 230 -20.99 21.86 10.59
N MET A 231 -21.34 22.65 11.60
CA MET A 231 -22.12 22.19 12.74
C MET A 231 -23.17 23.22 13.08
N SER A 232 -24.37 22.74 13.37
CA SER A 232 -25.55 23.53 13.73
C SER A 232 -25.73 23.74 15.25
N ILE A 233 -24.80 23.25 16.06
CA ILE A 233 -24.76 23.44 17.51
C ILE A 233 -24.55 24.93 17.85
N ASN A 234 -25.26 25.41 18.89
CA ASN A 234 -25.10 26.78 19.39
C ASN A 234 -23.64 27.09 19.78
N ASP A 235 -23.20 28.35 19.62
CA ASP A 235 -21.77 28.70 19.71
C ASP A 235 -21.14 28.52 21.11
N ASP A 236 -21.92 28.73 22.19
CA ASP A 236 -21.45 28.53 23.56
C ASP A 236 -21.21 27.05 23.86
N MET A 237 -22.21 26.21 23.61
CA MET A 237 -22.13 24.76 23.77
C MET A 237 -21.07 24.17 22.85
N LYS A 238 -20.97 24.65 21.60
CA LYS A 238 -19.95 24.22 20.65
C LYS A 238 -18.53 24.42 21.19
N SER A 239 -18.26 25.58 21.80
CA SER A 239 -16.96 25.87 22.41
C SER A 239 -16.70 24.97 23.62
N ARG A 240 -17.70 24.75 24.47
CA ARG A 240 -17.61 23.85 25.62
C ARG A 240 -17.32 22.40 25.18
N ILE A 241 -18.10 21.88 24.24
CA ILE A 241 -17.87 20.57 23.61
C ILE A 241 -16.45 20.48 23.05
N TYR A 242 -16.01 21.48 22.29
CA TYR A 242 -14.67 21.50 21.71
C TYR A 242 -13.58 21.36 22.77
N PHE A 243 -13.63 22.16 23.84
CA PHE A 243 -12.61 22.14 24.89
C PHE A 243 -12.64 20.85 25.69
N THR A 244 -13.83 20.40 26.11
CA THR A 244 -14.01 19.16 26.85
C THR A 244 -13.48 17.98 26.05
N VAL A 245 -13.94 17.77 24.81
CA VAL A 245 -13.53 16.64 23.98
C VAL A 245 -12.02 16.69 23.70
N ARG A 246 -11.47 17.86 23.37
CA ARG A 246 -10.03 18.02 23.16
C ARG A 246 -9.24 17.57 24.38
N ASP A 247 -9.60 18.07 25.57
CA ASP A 247 -8.84 17.82 26.79
C ASP A 247 -8.99 16.36 27.25
N THR A 248 -10.18 15.79 27.12
CA THR A 248 -10.42 14.35 27.33
C THR A 248 -9.54 13.51 26.40
N LEU A 249 -9.50 13.81 25.11
CA LEU A 249 -8.69 13.07 24.14
C LEU A 249 -7.19 13.21 24.44
N ILE A 250 -6.70 14.41 24.75
CA ILE A 250 -5.29 14.63 25.15
C ILE A 250 -4.95 13.79 26.40
N ASN A 251 -5.81 13.80 27.42
CA ASN A 251 -5.59 13.08 28.67
C ASN A 251 -5.61 11.55 28.48
N ASN A 252 -6.36 11.05 27.50
CA ASN A 252 -6.36 9.65 27.10
C ASN A 252 -5.12 9.25 26.26
N GLY A 253 -4.25 10.21 25.92
CA GLY A 253 -3.00 9.93 25.22
C GLY A 253 -3.18 9.41 23.79
N VAL A 254 -4.29 9.75 23.14
CA VAL A 254 -4.59 9.41 21.74
C VAL A 254 -3.72 10.21 20.77
N VAL A 255 -3.67 9.80 19.50
CA VAL A 255 -2.94 10.53 18.45
C VAL A 255 -3.92 11.28 17.55
N PHE A 256 -3.78 12.61 17.47
CA PHE A 256 -4.59 13.44 16.57
C PHE A 256 -4.08 13.38 15.13
N PHE A 257 -4.96 13.16 14.16
CA PHE A 257 -4.64 13.25 12.73
C PHE A 257 -5.67 14.06 11.90
N GLY A 258 -6.83 14.38 12.49
CA GLY A 258 -7.92 15.14 11.88
C GLY A 258 -7.82 16.67 11.99
N GLY A 259 -8.98 17.33 12.12
CA GLY A 259 -9.10 18.80 12.20
C GLY A 259 -8.19 19.47 13.24
N HIS A 260 -8.05 18.87 14.43
CA HIS A 260 -7.15 19.40 15.46
C HIS A 260 -5.66 19.35 15.04
N ALA A 261 -5.22 18.25 14.42
CA ALA A 261 -3.87 18.12 13.90
C ALA A 261 -3.60 19.15 12.79
N TYR A 262 -4.58 19.31 11.89
CA TYR A 262 -4.51 20.28 10.80
C TYR A 262 -4.31 21.71 11.30
N ARG A 263 -5.06 22.12 12.34
CA ARG A 263 -4.91 23.41 13.00
C ARG A 263 -3.50 23.62 13.59
N LEU A 264 -2.84 22.55 14.05
CA LEU A 264 -1.47 22.64 14.56
C LEU A 264 -0.47 22.75 13.41
N TYR A 265 -0.69 22.08 12.29
CA TYR A 265 0.11 22.25 11.08
C TYR A 265 -0.07 23.63 10.46
N SER A 266 -1.20 24.30 10.70
CA SER A 266 -1.49 25.55 10.01
C SER A 266 -0.66 26.75 10.42
N GLN A 267 0.06 26.64 11.54
CA GLN A 267 1.02 27.65 11.97
C GLN A 267 2.26 27.75 11.07
N TYR A 268 2.47 26.78 10.17
CA TYR A 268 3.64 26.71 9.28
C TYR A 268 3.34 27.25 7.86
N VAL A 269 2.22 27.94 7.69
CA VAL A 269 1.78 28.53 6.41
C VAL A 269 1.49 30.02 6.60
N SER A 270 1.36 30.76 5.50
CA SER A 270 0.99 32.18 5.53
C SER A 270 -0.33 32.39 6.29
N LYS A 271 -0.45 33.51 7.00
CA LYS A 271 -1.63 33.81 7.85
C LYS A 271 -2.92 33.90 7.04
N GLU A 272 -2.86 34.34 5.78
CA GLU A 272 -4.00 34.50 4.88
C GLU A 272 -4.59 33.15 4.43
N GLU A 273 -3.73 32.18 4.08
CA GLU A 273 -4.15 30.82 3.71
C GLU A 273 -4.64 30.00 4.91
N ALA A 274 -4.10 30.25 6.11
CA ALA A 274 -4.41 29.51 7.32
C ALA A 274 -5.68 30.00 8.04
N HIS A 275 -5.98 31.31 8.01
CA HIS A 275 -7.10 31.88 8.78
C HIS A 275 -8.46 31.80 8.09
N SER A 276 -8.51 31.67 6.77
CA SER A 276 -9.78 31.63 6.02
C SER A 276 -10.51 30.28 6.09
N LYS A 277 -9.82 29.17 6.40
CA LYS A 277 -10.36 27.80 6.24
C LYS A 277 -10.45 26.97 7.52
N ILE A 278 -10.09 27.53 8.67
CA ILE A 278 -10.01 26.82 9.94
C ILE A 278 -10.87 27.53 10.99
N ASN A 279 -11.92 26.84 11.46
CA ASN A 279 -12.70 27.25 12.60
C ASN A 279 -11.99 26.85 13.91
N LYS A 280 -11.54 27.85 14.67
CA LYS A 280 -10.72 27.67 15.89
C LYS A 280 -11.36 26.76 16.95
N HIS A 281 -12.69 26.64 16.96
CA HIS A 281 -13.48 25.90 17.96
C HIS A 281 -14.52 24.95 17.36
N ALA A 282 -14.37 24.48 16.12
CA ALA A 282 -15.25 23.40 15.64
C ALA A 282 -14.84 22.06 16.28
N PRO A 283 -15.75 21.39 17.03
CA PRO A 283 -15.50 20.08 17.64
C PRO A 283 -15.50 18.98 16.59
N ASP A 284 -14.42 18.93 15.81
CA ASP A 284 -14.19 18.00 14.71
C ASP A 284 -12.85 17.29 14.91
N PHE A 285 -12.90 16.06 15.42
CA PHE A 285 -11.72 15.29 15.81
C PHE A 285 -11.63 13.96 15.04
N ASP A 286 -10.44 13.68 14.50
CA ASP A 286 -10.07 12.33 14.07
C ASP A 286 -8.81 11.92 14.84
N VAL A 287 -8.90 10.81 15.57
CA VAL A 287 -7.85 10.32 16.45
C VAL A 287 -7.61 8.82 16.32
N LEU A 288 -6.39 8.37 16.61
CA LEU A 288 -6.05 6.96 16.79
C LEU A 288 -6.08 6.60 18.27
N SER A 289 -6.73 5.49 18.61
CA SER A 289 -6.75 4.91 19.96
C SER A 289 -6.65 3.38 19.91
N ASP A 290 -5.81 2.79 20.76
CA ASP A 290 -5.70 1.33 20.91
C ASP A 290 -6.97 0.71 21.53
N ASP A 291 -7.74 1.49 22.29
CA ASP A 291 -9.03 1.09 22.87
C ASP A 291 -10.10 2.11 22.49
N ILE A 292 -10.68 1.91 21.30
CA ILE A 292 -11.68 2.81 20.72
C ILE A 292 -12.96 2.89 21.57
N HIS A 293 -13.33 1.80 22.25
CA HIS A 293 -14.56 1.72 23.04
C HIS A 293 -14.42 2.46 24.36
N LYS A 294 -13.31 2.23 25.08
CA LYS A 294 -13.01 2.95 26.32
C LYS A 294 -12.85 4.45 26.06
N THR A 295 -12.14 4.81 24.99
CA THR A 295 -11.97 6.22 24.63
C THR A 295 -13.30 6.88 24.32
N ALA A 296 -14.18 6.19 23.57
CA ALA A 296 -15.51 6.70 23.27
C ALA A 296 -16.36 6.87 24.54
N LEU A 297 -16.36 5.88 25.43
CA LEU A 297 -17.09 5.92 26.69
C LEU A 297 -16.68 7.14 27.54
N ILE A 298 -15.38 7.36 27.73
CA ILE A 298 -14.88 8.48 28.53
C ILE A 298 -15.28 9.81 27.90
N VAL A 299 -15.22 9.94 26.57
CA VAL A 299 -15.67 11.17 25.89
C VAL A 299 -17.18 11.39 26.09
N GLN A 300 -17.99 10.33 26.04
CA GLN A 300 -19.44 10.44 26.27
C GLN A 300 -19.75 10.88 27.71
N GLU A 301 -19.09 10.30 28.72
CA GLU A 301 -19.25 10.69 30.12
C GLU A 301 -18.92 12.17 30.33
N GLN A 302 -17.80 12.63 29.76
CA GLN A 302 -17.36 14.03 29.86
C GLN A 302 -18.31 15.01 29.13
N LEU A 303 -18.92 14.58 28.02
CA LEU A 303 -19.96 15.34 27.33
C LEU A 303 -21.25 15.44 28.16
N GLN A 304 -21.64 14.37 28.85
CA GLN A 304 -22.80 14.36 29.74
C GLN A 304 -22.61 15.31 30.92
N GLU A 305 -21.41 15.34 31.52
CA GLU A 305 -21.08 16.22 32.65
C GLU A 305 -21.22 17.71 32.31
N ILE A 306 -20.94 18.11 31.06
CA ILE A 306 -21.14 19.50 30.63
C ILE A 306 -22.58 19.81 30.19
N GLY A 307 -23.49 18.83 30.28
CA GLY A 307 -24.90 18.99 29.94
C GLY A 307 -25.21 18.87 28.44
N ALA A 308 -24.34 18.23 27.65
CA ALA A 308 -24.69 17.89 26.27
C ALA A 308 -25.73 16.76 26.24
N THR A 309 -26.72 16.89 25.35
CA THR A 309 -27.83 15.94 25.18
C THR A 309 -27.69 15.15 23.88
N ASN A 310 -28.49 14.09 23.70
CA ASN A 310 -28.56 13.30 22.47
C ASN A 310 -27.20 12.73 22.00
N ILE A 311 -26.36 12.34 22.95
CA ILE A 311 -25.04 11.78 22.68
C ILE A 311 -25.19 10.32 22.23
N LYS A 312 -24.67 9.97 21.05
CA LYS A 312 -24.68 8.61 20.49
C LYS A 312 -23.26 8.19 20.08
N SER A 313 -22.96 6.91 20.24
CA SER A 313 -21.76 6.27 19.68
C SER A 313 -22.17 5.21 18.67
N ILE A 314 -21.63 5.29 17.46
CA ILE A 314 -21.87 4.33 16.39
C ILE A 314 -20.55 3.63 16.05
N GLU A 315 -20.53 2.31 16.13
CA GLU A 315 -19.39 1.50 15.72
C GLU A 315 -19.46 1.19 14.23
N HIS A 316 -18.33 1.38 13.54
CA HIS A 316 -18.18 1.10 12.12
C HIS A 316 -17.09 0.03 11.91
N PRO A 317 -17.38 -1.02 11.13
CA PRO A 317 -16.39 -2.05 10.82
C PRO A 317 -15.27 -1.51 9.93
N ALA A 318 -14.16 -2.23 9.88
CA ALA A 318 -13.08 -1.96 8.94
C ALA A 318 -13.54 -2.21 7.48
N LEU A 319 -13.00 -1.44 6.53
CA LEU A 319 -13.18 -1.65 5.10
C LEU A 319 -11.81 -1.89 4.44
N GLY A 320 -11.55 -3.16 4.14
CA GLY A 320 -10.26 -3.62 3.64
C GLY A 320 -9.10 -3.26 4.58
N GLU A 321 -7.93 -2.99 4.00
CA GLU A 321 -6.74 -2.52 4.73
C GLU A 321 -6.63 -0.99 4.79
N ILE A 322 -7.65 -0.27 4.29
CA ILE A 322 -7.61 1.20 4.14
C ILE A 322 -8.33 1.91 5.27
N LEU A 323 -9.55 1.46 5.59
CA LEU A 323 -10.37 2.08 6.62
C LEU A 323 -10.37 1.22 7.87
N PRO A 324 -9.75 1.66 8.97
CA PRO A 324 -9.81 0.94 10.22
C PRO A 324 -11.21 0.88 10.81
N LYS A 325 -11.41 -0.10 11.70
CA LYS A 325 -12.52 -0.11 12.65
C LYS A 325 -12.51 1.20 13.44
N ARG A 326 -13.69 1.79 13.65
CA ARG A 326 -13.79 3.09 14.33
C ARG A 326 -15.09 3.25 15.09
N VAL A 327 -15.09 4.13 16.08
CA VAL A 327 -16.29 4.64 16.74
C VAL A 327 -16.52 6.08 16.34
N GLN A 328 -17.75 6.41 15.96
CA GLN A 328 -18.23 7.75 15.68
C GLN A 328 -19.02 8.27 16.88
N ILE A 329 -18.64 9.42 17.41
CA ILE A 329 -19.38 10.12 18.47
C ILE A 329 -20.21 11.23 17.84
N ILE A 330 -21.50 11.23 18.14
CA ILE A 330 -22.50 12.15 17.59
C ILE A 330 -23.19 12.89 18.74
N VAL A 331 -23.40 14.20 18.59
CA VAL A 331 -24.17 15.06 19.51
C VAL A 331 -25.13 15.88 18.67
N ASP A 332 -26.43 15.80 18.96
CA ASP A 332 -27.49 16.50 18.21
C ASP A 332 -27.36 16.31 16.67
N ASP A 333 -27.14 15.06 16.25
CA ASP A 333 -26.92 14.62 14.87
C ASP A 333 -25.65 15.16 14.18
N GLU A 334 -24.81 15.91 14.89
CA GLU A 334 -23.50 16.37 14.43
C GLU A 334 -22.38 15.44 14.88
N THR A 335 -21.47 15.10 13.98
CA THR A 335 -20.33 14.24 14.33
C THR A 335 -19.25 15.04 15.04
N ILE A 336 -18.96 14.66 16.28
CA ILE A 336 -17.95 15.30 17.13
C ILE A 336 -16.57 14.68 16.93
N ALA A 337 -16.49 13.35 16.91
CA ALA A 337 -15.23 12.65 16.81
C ALA A 337 -15.36 11.33 16.07
N PHE A 338 -14.32 10.97 15.32
CA PHE A 338 -14.04 9.60 14.93
C PHE A 338 -12.80 9.11 15.69
N ILE A 339 -12.95 7.96 16.35
CA ILE A 339 -11.89 7.28 17.09
C ILE A 339 -11.56 5.99 16.35
N TYR A 340 -10.41 5.95 15.70
CA TYR A 340 -9.98 4.86 14.84
C TYR A 340 -9.03 3.92 15.57
N GLU A 341 -9.20 2.62 15.36
CA GLU A 341 -8.27 1.59 15.84
C GLU A 341 -7.06 1.54 14.90
N PRO A 342 -5.81 1.63 15.40
CA PRO A 342 -4.65 1.60 14.53
C PRO A 342 -4.42 0.20 13.92
N ILE A 343 -4.37 0.13 12.58
CA ILE A 343 -4.07 -1.12 11.83
C ILE A 343 -2.60 -1.56 11.90
N ALA A 344 -1.71 -0.64 12.29
CA ALA A 344 -0.26 -0.80 12.31
C ALA A 344 0.36 0.22 13.28
N CYS A 345 1.68 0.19 13.45
CA CYS A 345 2.37 1.22 14.23
C CYS A 345 2.59 2.46 13.36
N HIS A 346 1.78 3.50 13.55
CA HIS A 346 1.85 4.75 12.78
C HIS A 346 2.61 5.83 13.54
N ASN A 347 3.56 6.48 12.90
CA ASN A 347 4.40 7.48 13.55
C ASN A 347 3.64 8.77 13.89
N TYR A 348 4.06 9.38 14.99
CA TYR A 348 3.52 10.63 15.49
C TYR A 348 4.62 11.47 16.15
N ASN A 349 4.37 12.77 16.28
CA ASN A 349 5.21 13.71 17.02
C ASN A 349 4.54 14.08 18.34
N VAL A 350 5.33 14.35 19.38
CA VAL A 350 4.85 14.94 20.64
C VAL A 350 5.20 16.41 20.65
N ILE A 351 4.20 17.26 20.88
CA ILE A 351 4.38 18.70 21.06
C ILE A 351 3.84 19.14 22.42
N ASN A 352 4.37 20.23 22.97
CA ASN A 352 3.87 20.81 24.21
C ASN A 352 2.94 21.98 23.88
N VAL A 353 1.67 21.87 24.26
CA VAL A 353 0.66 22.93 24.09
C VAL A 353 0.15 23.32 25.48
N LYS A 354 0.50 24.52 25.94
CA LYS A 354 0.10 25.05 27.26
C LYS A 354 0.43 24.12 28.45
N GLY A 355 1.57 23.43 28.40
CA GLY A 355 2.01 22.50 29.43
C GLY A 355 1.60 21.04 29.19
N ASN A 356 0.66 20.79 28.28
CA ASN A 356 0.18 19.45 27.96
C ASN A 356 0.95 18.82 26.80
N LYS A 357 1.32 17.55 26.94
CA LYS A 357 1.92 16.75 25.86
C LYS A 357 0.81 16.27 24.93
N VAL A 358 0.82 16.76 23.70
CA VAL A 358 -0.14 16.39 22.65
C VAL A 358 0.56 15.52 21.62
N LYS A 359 0.01 14.34 21.32
CA LYS A 359 0.49 13.47 20.25
C LYS A 359 -0.22 13.80 18.94
N VAL A 360 0.54 14.09 17.90
CA VAL A 360 0.00 14.48 16.59
C VAL A 360 0.65 13.61 15.52
N ALA A 361 -0.16 12.94 14.71
CA ALA A 361 0.31 12.13 13.60
C ALA A 361 1.25 12.94 12.70
N THR A 362 2.31 12.32 12.20
CA THR A 362 3.19 12.99 11.23
C THR A 362 2.43 13.29 9.94
N VAL A 363 2.98 14.19 9.11
CA VAL A 363 2.41 14.45 7.78
C VAL A 363 2.32 13.15 6.95
N ASP A 364 3.30 12.25 7.06
CA ASP A 364 3.27 10.97 6.34
C ASP A 364 2.08 10.10 6.79
N THR A 365 1.84 10.00 8.10
CA THR A 365 0.66 9.32 8.64
C THR A 365 -0.64 9.96 8.16
N VAL A 366 -0.80 11.28 8.29
CA VAL A 366 -2.04 11.96 7.89
C VAL A 366 -2.32 11.79 6.40
N LEU A 367 -1.29 11.94 5.54
CA LEU A 367 -1.43 11.77 4.10
C LEU A 367 -1.78 10.33 3.71
N SER A 368 -1.24 9.33 4.43
CA SER A 368 -1.63 7.93 4.20
C SER A 368 -3.13 7.70 4.43
N PHE A 369 -3.71 8.27 5.50
CA PHE A 369 -5.14 8.16 5.77
C PHE A 369 -5.97 8.94 4.75
N TYR A 370 -5.70 10.23 4.56
CA TYR A 370 -6.54 11.07 3.69
C TYR A 370 -6.53 10.61 2.24
N LEU A 371 -5.37 10.25 1.69
CA LEU A 371 -5.28 9.75 0.31
C LEU A 371 -5.89 8.35 0.14
N GLY A 372 -6.07 7.59 1.23
CA GLY A 372 -6.85 6.36 1.22
C GLY A 372 -8.36 6.65 1.26
N PHE A 373 -8.76 7.59 2.11
CA PHE A 373 -10.16 7.87 2.39
C PHE A 373 -10.93 8.46 1.21
N ILE A 374 -10.26 9.14 0.26
CA ILE A 374 -10.90 9.68 -0.95
C ILE A 374 -11.54 8.61 -1.84
N TYR A 375 -11.19 7.33 -1.69
CA TYR A 375 -11.72 6.24 -2.53
C TYR A 375 -12.80 5.40 -1.85
N LEU A 376 -13.13 5.70 -0.59
CA LEU A 376 -14.08 4.89 0.19
C LEU A 376 -15.54 5.10 -0.25
N ASN A 377 -15.85 6.23 -0.91
CA ASN A 377 -17.21 6.59 -1.34
C ASN A 377 -18.25 6.51 -0.20
N LEU A 378 -17.86 6.99 0.99
CA LEU A 378 -18.74 7.09 2.15
C LEU A 378 -19.12 8.56 2.41
N PRO A 379 -20.36 8.86 2.84
CA PRO A 379 -20.86 10.23 3.01
C PRO A 379 -20.01 11.09 3.95
N GLU A 380 -19.40 10.51 4.97
CA GLU A 380 -18.56 11.21 5.93
C GLU A 380 -17.20 11.66 5.37
N TYR A 381 -16.76 11.09 4.23
CA TYR A 381 -15.47 11.38 3.61
C TYR A 381 -15.66 12.21 2.34
N ASN A 382 -15.76 13.53 2.52
CA ASN A 382 -15.80 14.46 1.40
C ASN A 382 -14.43 14.49 0.66
N VAL A 383 -14.44 14.06 -0.60
CA VAL A 383 -13.24 13.92 -1.44
C VAL A 383 -12.50 15.25 -1.62
N ASP A 384 -13.22 16.33 -1.95
CA ASP A 384 -12.61 17.65 -2.19
C ASP A 384 -11.95 18.19 -0.92
N ARG A 385 -12.62 18.07 0.23
CA ARG A 385 -12.07 18.43 1.56
C ARG A 385 -10.78 17.67 1.84
N LEU A 386 -10.81 16.34 1.70
CA LEU A 386 -9.64 15.50 1.98
C LEU A 386 -8.47 15.81 1.04
N LEU A 387 -8.74 16.01 -0.26
CA LEU A 387 -7.71 16.40 -1.23
C LEU A 387 -7.14 17.78 -0.94
N CYS A 388 -7.95 18.75 -0.55
CA CYS A 388 -7.46 20.08 -0.17
C CYS A 388 -6.62 20.04 1.11
N MET A 389 -7.04 19.28 2.13
CA MET A 389 -6.24 19.08 3.34
C MET A 389 -4.92 18.34 3.05
N ALA A 390 -4.95 17.33 2.19
CA ALA A 390 -3.75 16.61 1.78
C ALA A 390 -2.80 17.51 0.98
N SER A 391 -3.34 18.29 0.04
CA SER A 391 -2.58 19.28 -0.73
C SER A 391 -1.90 20.29 0.18
N TYR A 392 -2.62 20.82 1.16
CA TYR A 392 -2.06 21.73 2.14
C TYR A 392 -0.91 21.12 2.94
N LEU A 393 -1.11 19.94 3.51
CA LEU A 393 -0.08 19.24 4.29
C LEU A 393 1.14 18.90 3.43
N PHE A 394 0.91 18.56 2.15
CA PHE A 394 1.98 18.36 1.18
C PHE A 394 2.82 19.63 1.00
N HIS A 395 2.20 20.80 0.85
CA HIS A 395 2.93 22.07 0.71
C HIS A 395 3.68 22.46 1.99
N VAL A 396 3.08 22.22 3.16
CA VAL A 396 3.77 22.38 4.46
C VAL A 396 5.04 21.52 4.49
N GLN A 397 4.90 20.25 4.11
CA GLN A 397 6.01 19.30 4.11
C GLN A 397 7.09 19.68 3.09
N GLU A 398 6.72 20.13 1.89
CA GLU A 398 7.65 20.53 0.83
C GLU A 398 8.52 21.72 1.26
N LYS A 399 7.88 22.79 1.77
CA LYS A 399 8.56 24.00 2.27
C LYS A 399 9.49 23.71 3.46
N ASN A 400 9.18 22.69 4.25
CA ASN A 400 9.87 22.38 5.51
C ASN A 400 10.62 21.04 5.52
N ARG A 401 10.88 20.44 4.35
CA ARG A 401 11.34 19.03 4.23
C ARG A 401 12.60 18.67 5.01
N LEU A 402 13.50 19.65 5.23
CA LEU A 402 14.76 19.47 5.95
C LEU A 402 14.72 19.92 7.41
N SER A 403 13.57 20.42 7.90
CA SER A 403 13.50 21.07 9.21
C SER A 403 13.66 20.11 10.39
N GLN A 404 13.19 18.86 10.27
CA GLN A 404 13.34 17.77 11.23
C GLN A 404 13.16 18.15 12.72
N LYS A 405 12.20 19.04 13.03
CA LYS A 405 11.97 19.57 14.39
C LYS A 405 10.50 19.65 14.74
N GLY A 406 10.19 19.43 16.02
CA GLY A 406 8.83 19.55 16.57
C GLY A 406 7.80 18.78 15.74
N LEU A 407 6.72 19.46 15.34
CA LEU A 407 5.64 18.87 14.54
C LEU A 407 6.05 18.50 13.11
N LEU A 408 7.14 19.09 12.60
CA LEU A 408 7.67 18.89 11.25
C LEU A 408 8.73 17.77 11.18
N LYS A 409 8.98 17.06 12.30
CA LYS A 409 9.86 15.90 12.31
C LYS A 409 9.22 14.76 11.51
N ARG A 410 10.03 14.10 10.67
CA ARG A 410 9.64 12.93 9.86
C ARG A 410 10.59 11.78 10.17
N PHE A 411 10.23 10.57 9.74
CA PHE A 411 11.09 9.39 9.87
C PHE A 411 11.46 9.04 11.32
N ASN A 412 10.61 9.41 12.29
CA ASN A 412 10.84 9.14 13.69
C ASN A 412 10.37 7.74 14.09
N ILE A 413 10.96 7.21 15.16
CA ILE A 413 10.70 5.82 15.62
C ILE A 413 9.43 5.74 16.47
N GLU A 414 9.06 6.84 17.13
CA GLU A 414 7.87 6.88 17.97
C GLU A 414 6.59 6.66 17.13
N CYS A 415 5.87 5.59 17.42
CA CYS A 415 4.64 5.23 16.74
C CYS A 415 3.57 4.69 17.69
N TYR A 416 2.33 4.71 17.22
CA TYR A 416 1.13 4.36 17.96
C TYR A 416 0.41 3.20 17.26
N GLY A 417 -0.08 2.23 18.01
CA GLY A 417 -0.56 0.95 17.51
C GLY A 417 0.52 -0.14 17.46
N LYS A 418 0.14 -1.33 17.00
CA LYS A 418 1.02 -2.50 16.93
C LYS A 418 1.27 -2.90 15.49
N GLN A 419 2.53 -2.96 15.08
CA GLN A 419 2.90 -3.46 13.75
C GLN A 419 2.86 -5.01 13.75
N PRO A 420 2.12 -5.65 12.83
CA PRO A 420 2.24 -7.08 12.61
C PRO A 420 3.66 -7.45 12.16
N THR A 421 4.32 -8.34 12.90
CA THR A 421 5.61 -8.91 12.53
C THR A 421 5.43 -10.16 11.65
N LYS A 422 6.49 -10.57 10.94
CA LYS A 422 6.48 -11.82 10.16
C LYS A 422 6.11 -13.03 11.03
N GLU A 423 6.56 -13.04 12.28
CA GLU A 423 6.27 -14.08 13.27
C GLU A 423 4.78 -14.06 13.65
N SER A 424 4.19 -12.89 13.88
CA SER A 424 2.76 -12.77 14.20
C SER A 424 1.88 -13.22 13.04
N ILE A 425 2.23 -12.88 11.79
CA ILE A 425 1.51 -13.32 10.59
C ILE A 425 1.60 -14.84 10.43
N ARG A 426 2.78 -15.44 10.68
CA ARG A 426 2.95 -16.89 10.66
C ARG A 426 2.15 -17.58 11.77
N ALA A 427 2.11 -17.01 12.96
CA ALA A 427 1.34 -17.53 14.09
C ALA A 427 -0.17 -17.49 13.78
N GLU A 428 -0.66 -16.40 13.20
CA GLU A 428 -2.05 -16.28 12.75
C GLU A 428 -2.38 -17.36 11.71
N LYS A 429 -1.54 -17.50 10.67
CA LYS A 429 -1.71 -18.55 9.66
C LYS A 429 -1.72 -19.95 10.26
N ALA A 430 -0.86 -20.23 11.24
CA ALA A 430 -0.84 -21.52 11.93
C ALA A 430 -2.11 -21.76 12.76
N SER A 431 -2.70 -20.71 13.35
CA SER A 431 -4.01 -20.79 14.02
C SER A 431 -5.11 -21.11 13.00
N LYS A 432 -5.17 -20.33 11.92
CA LYS A 432 -6.17 -20.50 10.84
C LYS A 432 -6.08 -21.87 10.18
N TYR A 433 -4.89 -22.44 10.05
CA TYR A 433 -4.71 -23.79 9.51
C TYR A 433 -5.38 -24.87 10.37
N ARG A 434 -5.42 -24.69 11.70
CA ARG A 434 -6.06 -25.61 12.65
C ARG A 434 -7.57 -25.41 12.70
N GLU A 435 -8.03 -24.16 12.58
CA GLU A 435 -9.44 -23.78 12.65
C GLU A 435 -10.22 -24.15 11.37
N ILE A 436 -9.62 -23.95 10.19
CA ILE A 436 -10.34 -24.01 8.92
C ILE A 436 -10.40 -25.44 8.35
N LYS A 437 -11.60 -25.88 7.96
CA LYS A 437 -11.82 -27.18 7.31
C LYS A 437 -11.10 -27.26 5.96
N LYS A 438 -10.23 -28.27 5.80
CA LYS A 438 -9.53 -28.57 4.54
C LYS A 438 -10.51 -28.77 3.38
N GLY A 439 -10.20 -28.17 2.24
CA GLY A 439 -11.02 -28.24 1.02
C GLY A 439 -12.20 -27.26 0.98
N SER A 440 -12.39 -26.42 2.00
CA SER A 440 -13.34 -25.29 1.93
C SER A 440 -12.77 -24.15 1.10
N LYS A 441 -13.64 -23.26 0.59
CA LYS A 441 -13.20 -22.02 -0.09
C LYS A 441 -12.29 -21.18 0.81
N GLN A 442 -12.66 -21.02 2.08
CA GLN A 442 -11.87 -20.29 3.07
C GLN A 442 -10.48 -20.91 3.27
N TYR A 443 -10.35 -22.24 3.18
CA TYR A 443 -9.04 -22.89 3.25
C TYR A 443 -8.16 -22.49 2.06
N GLU A 444 -8.74 -22.41 0.86
CA GLU A 444 -8.00 -21.97 -0.33
C GLU A 444 -7.62 -20.48 -0.23
N GLU A 445 -8.48 -19.64 0.34
CA GLU A 445 -8.18 -18.21 0.53
C GLU A 445 -6.92 -17.99 1.41
N TRP A 446 -6.70 -18.87 2.40
CA TRP A 446 -5.55 -18.80 3.30
C TRP A 446 -4.32 -19.59 2.83
N PHE A 447 -4.55 -20.74 2.18
CA PHE A 447 -3.53 -21.77 1.96
C PHE A 447 -3.54 -22.32 0.53
N LEU A 448 -3.92 -21.48 -0.46
CA LEU A 448 -3.86 -21.85 -1.87
C LEU A 448 -2.52 -22.51 -2.21
N ASN A 449 -2.62 -23.68 -2.83
CA ASN A 449 -1.52 -24.36 -3.48
C ASN A 449 -2.10 -25.08 -4.71
N TYR A 450 -2.09 -24.38 -5.84
CA TYR A 450 -2.74 -24.80 -7.08
C TYR A 450 -1.70 -25.03 -8.16
N ASN A 451 -1.64 -26.25 -8.68
CA ASN A 451 -0.77 -26.64 -9.78
C ASN A 451 -1.57 -27.57 -10.72
N PRO A 452 -2.02 -27.08 -11.89
CA PRO A 452 -2.84 -27.86 -12.82
C PRO A 452 -2.21 -29.17 -13.25
N ALA A 453 -0.91 -29.17 -13.58
CA ALA A 453 -0.18 -30.36 -14.02
C ALA A 453 -0.17 -31.46 -12.95
N ASN A 454 0.10 -31.08 -11.70
CA ASN A 454 0.07 -32.01 -10.57
C ASN A 454 -1.35 -32.54 -10.30
N ILE A 455 -2.37 -31.68 -10.42
CA ILE A 455 -3.77 -32.09 -10.28
C ILE A 455 -4.16 -33.11 -11.36
N GLU A 456 -3.74 -32.89 -12.60
CA GLU A 456 -3.99 -33.82 -13.70
C GLU A 456 -3.28 -35.16 -13.50
N ARG A 457 -1.99 -35.12 -13.12
CA ARG A 457 -1.21 -36.31 -12.78
C ARG A 457 -1.88 -37.14 -11.67
N LEU A 458 -2.27 -36.49 -10.57
CA LEU A 458 -2.94 -37.16 -9.46
C LEU A 458 -4.31 -37.75 -9.85
N LYS A 459 -5.03 -37.13 -10.79
CA LYS A 459 -6.28 -37.68 -11.34
C LYS A 459 -6.02 -38.93 -12.16
N LEU A 460 -4.97 -38.96 -12.98
CA LEU A 460 -4.58 -40.13 -13.78
C LEU A 460 -4.16 -41.29 -12.86
N GLU A 461 -3.31 -41.06 -11.87
CA GLU A 461 -2.88 -42.08 -10.90
C GLU A 461 -4.06 -42.69 -10.14
N ARG A 462 -5.08 -41.89 -9.78
CA ARG A 462 -6.29 -42.39 -9.12
C ARG A 462 -7.12 -43.29 -10.04
N LYS A 463 -7.25 -42.92 -11.32
CA LYS A 463 -7.94 -43.75 -12.33
C LYS A 463 -7.21 -45.07 -12.59
N GLU A 464 -5.87 -45.07 -12.58
CA GLU A 464 -5.10 -46.30 -12.70
C GLU A 464 -5.25 -47.21 -11.47
N LYS A 465 -5.25 -46.61 -10.26
CA LYS A 465 -5.49 -47.36 -9.01
C LYS A 465 -6.90 -47.93 -8.94
N SER A 466 -7.94 -47.23 -9.44
CA SER A 466 -9.30 -47.78 -9.48
C SER A 466 -9.40 -48.96 -10.45
N LYS A 467 -8.87 -48.82 -11.67
CA LYS A 467 -8.79 -49.92 -12.66
C LYS A 467 -8.04 -51.15 -12.12
N THR A 468 -6.98 -50.92 -11.34
CA THR A 468 -6.21 -52.02 -10.73
C THR A 468 -6.97 -52.69 -9.58
N ARG A 469 -7.81 -51.95 -8.84
CA ARG A 469 -8.70 -52.52 -7.82
C ARG A 469 -9.84 -53.32 -8.45
N GLU A 470 -10.47 -52.80 -9.50
CA GLU A 470 -11.51 -53.51 -10.26
C GLU A 470 -10.98 -54.84 -10.83
N LYS A 471 -9.80 -54.84 -11.46
CA LYS A 471 -9.15 -56.09 -11.91
C LYS A 471 -8.86 -57.08 -10.78
N LYS A 472 -8.44 -56.60 -9.60
CA LYS A 472 -8.19 -57.45 -8.42
C LYS A 472 -9.48 -58.02 -7.82
N GLU A 473 -10.60 -57.31 -7.93
CA GLU A 473 -11.92 -57.80 -7.50
C GLU A 473 -12.51 -58.83 -8.48
N GLU A 474 -12.35 -58.61 -9.80
CA GLU A 474 -12.71 -59.60 -10.82
C GLU A 474 -11.88 -60.89 -10.70
N ASP A 475 -10.56 -60.79 -10.46
CA ASP A 475 -9.70 -61.95 -10.23
C ASP A 475 -10.04 -62.71 -8.94
N LYS A 476 -10.50 -61.99 -7.90
CA LYS A 476 -11.00 -62.63 -6.66
C LYS A 476 -12.31 -63.38 -6.91
N GLN A 477 -13.27 -62.79 -7.63
CA GLN A 477 -14.53 -63.47 -7.97
C GLN A 477 -14.31 -64.71 -8.85
N ASN A 478 -13.35 -64.65 -9.79
CA ASN A 478 -12.99 -65.81 -10.61
C ASN A 478 -12.29 -66.93 -9.83
N LYS A 479 -11.52 -66.60 -8.78
CA LYS A 479 -10.95 -67.60 -7.85
C LYS A 479 -11.99 -68.26 -6.96
N THR A 480 -13.04 -67.54 -6.53
CA THR A 480 -14.15 -68.13 -5.74
C THR A 480 -15.00 -69.10 -6.57
N LYS A 481 -15.22 -68.81 -7.87
CA LYS A 481 -15.91 -69.74 -8.78
C LYS A 481 -15.14 -71.04 -9.03
N LYS A 482 -13.80 -70.99 -9.11
CA LYS A 482 -12.95 -72.19 -9.30
C LYS A 482 -12.89 -73.13 -8.08
N LYS A 483 -13.09 -72.63 -6.85
CA LYS A 483 -13.12 -73.46 -5.63
C LYS A 483 -14.46 -74.17 -5.37
N SER A 484 -15.55 -73.78 -6.04
CA SER A 484 -16.87 -74.44 -5.88
C SER A 484 -17.06 -75.73 -6.71
N LYS A 485 -16.07 -76.12 -7.52
CA LYS A 485 -16.17 -77.26 -8.46
C LYS A 485 -15.32 -78.48 -8.10
N PHE A 486 -14.78 -78.57 -6.88
CA PHE A 486 -13.99 -79.71 -6.44
C PHE A 486 -14.33 -80.10 -5.00
N PHE A 487 -15.29 -81.01 -4.85
CA PHE A 487 -15.37 -82.17 -3.93
C PHE A 487 -16.83 -82.54 -3.65
N LEU A 488 -17.31 -83.53 -4.41
CA LEU A 488 -18.38 -84.46 -4.03
C LEU A 488 -18.09 -85.75 -4.80
N PHE A 489 -17.31 -86.62 -4.17
CA PHE A 489 -17.31 -88.08 -4.32
C PHE A 489 -16.88 -88.67 -2.99
#